data_AF-A0A941X7R1-F1
#
_entry.id   AF-A0A941X7R1-F1
#
_cell.length_a   1.000
_cell.length_b   1.000
_cell.length_c   1.000
_cell.angle_alpha   90.00
_cell.angle_beta   90.00
_cell.angle_gamma   90.00
#
_symmetry.space_group_name_H-M   'P 1'
#
loop_
_entity.id
_entity.type
_entity.pdbx_description
1 polymer ?
#
loop_
_entity_poly.entity_id
_entity_poly.type
_entity_poly.pdbx_seq_one_letter_code
_entity_poly.pdbx_strand_id
1 'polypeptide(L)'
;TYDLPANATYFAIRCVSANAFLLGIDNVVYKPQPVLPEGLAVESYNVYRNGELLDNTAATEFTDNAPADGDNVYAVSVVYNMGESILSDPCTVGTSGIENNSMDNIRVYEENGAIVIRGAEGKRATVSDMSGIVLHNDICSDVSVISVSRGVYVVKVNGKAIKVIVR
;
A
#
# COMPACT_ATOMS: atom_id res chain seq x y z
N THR A 1 -17.99 0.45 -28.12
CA THR A 1 -17.75 1.88 -27.86
C THR A 1 -17.65 2.61 -29.19
N TYR A 2 -18.16 3.84 -29.28
CA TYR A 2 -18.15 4.65 -30.49
C TYR A 2 -17.98 6.12 -30.10
N ASP A 3 -17.04 6.82 -30.72
CA ASP A 3 -16.82 8.25 -30.48
C ASP A 3 -17.76 9.07 -31.37
N LEU A 4 -18.56 9.92 -30.74
CA LEU A 4 -19.46 10.81 -31.47
C LEU A 4 -18.67 11.94 -32.15
N PRO A 5 -19.06 12.38 -33.35
CA PRO A 5 -18.51 13.59 -33.96
C PRO A 5 -18.60 14.80 -33.02
N ALA A 6 -17.63 15.72 -33.10
CA ALA A 6 -17.53 16.86 -32.18
C ALA A 6 -18.77 17.78 -32.17
N ASN A 7 -19.56 17.78 -33.24
CA ASN A 7 -20.79 18.58 -33.40
C ASN A 7 -22.07 17.74 -33.29
N ALA A 8 -21.98 16.47 -32.86
CA ALA A 8 -23.15 15.62 -32.69
C ALA A 8 -24.00 16.11 -31.52
N THR A 9 -25.25 16.44 -31.81
CA THR A 9 -26.25 16.84 -30.81
C THR A 9 -27.19 15.71 -30.42
N TYR A 10 -27.24 14.65 -31.23
CA TYR A 10 -28.09 13.48 -31.04
C TYR A 10 -27.35 12.22 -31.49
N PHE A 11 -27.63 11.10 -30.83
CA PHE A 11 -27.23 9.77 -31.29
C PHE A 11 -28.44 8.83 -31.26
N ALA A 12 -28.40 7.77 -32.05
CA ALA A 12 -29.43 6.74 -32.07
C ALA A 12 -28.78 5.36 -32.08
N ILE A 13 -29.34 4.42 -31.32
CA ILE A 13 -28.97 3.00 -31.41
C ILE A 13 -29.87 2.37 -32.46
N ARG A 14 -29.31 2.04 -33.63
CA ARG A 14 -30.05 1.44 -34.74
C ARG A 14 -29.83 -0.07 -34.78
N CYS A 15 -30.89 -0.83 -34.53
CA CYS A 15 -30.91 -2.27 -34.76
C CYS A 15 -31.34 -2.57 -36.19
N VAL A 16 -30.53 -3.35 -36.92
CA VAL A 16 -30.87 -3.86 -38.25
C VAL A 16 -30.73 -5.38 -38.21
N SER A 17 -31.86 -6.09 -38.19
CA SER A 17 -31.89 -7.55 -38.22
C SER A 17 -33.02 -8.05 -39.09
N ALA A 18 -32.86 -9.24 -39.68
CA ALA A 18 -33.97 -9.92 -40.34
C ALA A 18 -35.00 -10.34 -39.27
N ASN A 19 -36.24 -9.92 -39.46
CA ASN A 19 -37.40 -10.17 -38.58
C ASN A 19 -37.46 -9.41 -37.24
N ALA A 20 -36.50 -8.52 -36.93
CA ALA A 20 -36.54 -7.58 -35.79
C ALA A 20 -37.03 -8.20 -34.45
N PHE A 21 -36.71 -9.47 -34.22
CA PHE A 21 -37.39 -10.31 -33.22
C PHE A 21 -37.17 -9.83 -31.78
N LEU A 22 -35.99 -9.27 -31.46
CA LEU A 22 -35.76 -8.61 -30.17
C LEU A 22 -34.51 -7.71 -30.21
N LEU A 23 -34.57 -6.57 -29.51
CA LEU A 23 -33.42 -5.73 -29.17
C LEU A 23 -33.40 -5.53 -27.66
N GLY A 24 -32.45 -6.15 -26.97
CA GLY A 24 -32.21 -5.96 -25.53
C GLY A 24 -31.01 -5.04 -25.33
N ILE A 25 -31.25 -3.83 -24.84
CA ILE A 25 -30.20 -2.87 -24.47
C ILE A 25 -30.34 -2.62 -22.98
N ASP A 26 -29.23 -2.74 -22.26
CA ASP A 26 -29.13 -2.33 -20.86
C ASP A 26 -27.84 -1.53 -20.64
N ASN A 27 -27.82 -0.71 -19.60
CA ASN A 27 -26.67 0.09 -19.16
C ASN A 27 -26.05 1.00 -20.24
N VAL A 28 -26.88 1.82 -20.90
CA VAL A 28 -26.38 2.89 -21.78
C VAL A 28 -25.81 4.03 -20.93
N VAL A 29 -24.52 4.31 -21.09
CA VAL A 29 -23.82 5.41 -20.40
C VAL A 29 -23.30 6.41 -21.41
N TYR A 30 -23.68 7.68 -21.25
CA TYR A 30 -23.11 8.81 -21.98
C TYR A 30 -22.05 9.49 -21.11
N LYS A 31 -20.83 9.62 -21.64
CA LYS A 31 -19.73 10.35 -21.00
C LYS A 31 -19.43 11.59 -21.84
N PRO A 32 -19.97 12.78 -21.48
CA PRO A 32 -19.60 14.00 -22.20
C PRO A 32 -18.11 14.24 -22.04
N GLN A 33 -17.46 14.77 -23.08
CA GLN A 33 -16.14 15.38 -22.90
C GLN A 33 -16.32 16.55 -21.93
N PRO A 34 -15.56 16.61 -20.82
CA PRO A 34 -15.69 17.69 -19.87
C PRO A 34 -15.37 19.02 -20.57
N VAL A 35 -16.33 19.96 -20.53
CA VAL A 35 -16.08 21.35 -20.90
C VAL A 35 -15.42 21.99 -19.69
N LEU A 36 -14.11 22.17 -19.76
CA LEU A 36 -13.35 22.84 -18.71
C LEU A 36 -13.60 24.37 -18.83
N PRO A 37 -13.77 25.09 -17.71
CA PRO A 37 -13.83 26.54 -17.74
C PRO A 37 -12.60 27.15 -18.43
N GLU A 38 -12.77 28.24 -19.16
CA GLU A 38 -11.62 28.99 -19.66
C GLU A 38 -10.75 29.45 -18.49
N GLY A 39 -9.44 29.27 -18.60
CA GLY A 39 -8.48 29.64 -17.56
C GLY A 39 -8.37 28.65 -16.39
N LEU A 40 -8.93 27.44 -16.50
CA LEU A 40 -8.68 26.38 -15.54
C LEU A 40 -7.19 26.01 -15.52
N ALA A 41 -6.54 26.14 -14.37
CA ALA A 41 -5.14 25.81 -14.17
C ALA A 41 -4.96 24.89 -12.96
N VAL A 42 -4.11 23.87 -13.11
CA VAL A 42 -3.71 23.00 -12.00
C VAL A 42 -2.72 23.79 -11.13
N GLU A 43 -3.01 23.87 -9.84
CA GLU A 43 -2.12 24.50 -8.85
C GLU A 43 -1.31 23.45 -8.09
N SER A 44 -1.96 22.36 -7.67
CA SER A 44 -1.33 21.28 -6.90
C SER A 44 -2.22 20.03 -6.81
N TYR A 45 -1.83 19.07 -5.99
CA TYR A 45 -2.55 17.84 -5.71
C TYR A 45 -2.62 17.63 -4.20
N ASN A 46 -3.83 17.42 -3.67
CA ASN A 46 -4.02 17.00 -2.30
C ASN A 46 -3.92 15.46 -2.22
N VAL A 47 -3.11 14.97 -1.30
CA VAL A 47 -2.95 13.54 -1.03
C VAL A 47 -3.71 13.23 0.25
N TYR A 48 -4.60 12.24 0.18
CA TYR A 48 -5.40 11.78 1.31
C TYR A 48 -4.95 10.40 1.75
N ARG A 49 -4.99 10.15 3.06
CA ARG A 49 -4.78 8.84 3.68
C ARG A 49 -5.90 8.56 4.65
N ASN A 50 -6.58 7.43 4.49
CA ASN A 50 -7.71 7.00 5.31
C ASN A 50 -8.85 8.03 5.38
N GLY A 51 -9.07 8.77 4.28
CA GLY A 51 -10.11 9.79 4.16
C GLY A 51 -9.73 11.17 4.72
N GLU A 52 -8.56 11.31 5.35
CA GLU A 52 -8.05 12.58 5.86
C GLU A 52 -6.99 13.17 4.93
N LEU A 53 -6.91 14.49 4.85
CA LEU A 53 -5.87 15.18 4.10
C LEU A 53 -4.52 14.90 4.78
N LEU A 54 -3.63 14.19 4.07
CA LEU A 54 -2.29 13.89 4.53
C LEU A 54 -1.34 15.06 4.25
N ASP A 55 -1.28 15.51 2.98
CA ASP A 55 -0.42 16.61 2.55
C ASP A 55 -0.82 17.15 1.16
N ASN A 56 -0.11 18.17 0.67
CA ASN A 56 -0.25 18.75 -0.66
C ASN A 56 1.09 18.77 -1.42
N THR A 57 1.07 18.53 -2.73
CA THR A 57 2.26 18.60 -3.60
C THR A 57 1.97 19.24 -4.94
N ALA A 58 2.91 20.01 -5.48
CA ALA A 58 2.84 20.51 -6.87
C ALA A 58 3.43 19.50 -7.88
N ALA A 59 4.17 18.49 -7.40
CA ALA A 59 4.72 17.44 -8.24
C ALA A 59 3.67 16.38 -8.55
N THR A 60 3.89 15.61 -9.61
CA THR A 60 3.07 14.44 -9.97
C THR A 60 3.50 13.17 -9.20
N GLU A 61 4.23 13.33 -8.10
CA GLU A 61 4.71 12.26 -7.23
C GLU A 61 4.67 12.73 -5.77
N PHE A 62 4.46 11.78 -4.86
CA PHE A 62 4.44 11.99 -3.43
C PHE A 62 4.92 10.72 -2.72
N THR A 63 5.72 10.88 -1.67
CA THR A 63 6.23 9.77 -0.85
C THR A 63 5.75 9.96 0.59
N ASP A 64 4.87 9.06 1.05
CA ASP A 64 4.56 8.94 2.48
C ASP A 64 5.71 8.20 3.18
N ASN A 65 6.48 8.93 4.00
CA ASN A 65 7.62 8.38 4.74
C ASN A 65 7.23 7.77 6.10
N ALA A 66 5.99 7.99 6.55
CA ALA A 66 5.49 7.50 7.83
C ALA A 66 4.05 6.98 7.69
N PRO A 67 3.82 5.96 6.84
CA PRO A 67 2.52 5.30 6.73
C PRO A 67 2.14 4.67 8.07
N ALA A 68 0.85 4.61 8.39
CA ALA A 68 0.41 3.88 9.56
C ALA A 68 0.67 2.38 9.37
N ASP A 69 0.76 1.61 10.46
CA ASP A 69 0.84 0.15 10.38
C ASP A 69 -0.45 -0.44 9.79
N GLY A 70 -0.30 -1.45 8.93
CA GLY A 70 -1.41 -2.14 8.28
C GLY A 70 -1.88 -1.47 6.99
N ASP A 71 -3.16 -1.66 6.66
CA ASP A 71 -3.74 -1.16 5.42
C ASP A 71 -3.98 0.35 5.49
N ASN A 72 -3.38 1.07 4.55
CA ASN A 72 -3.58 2.50 4.35
C ASN A 72 -4.30 2.72 3.01
N VAL A 73 -5.39 3.48 3.03
CA VAL A 73 -6.16 3.79 1.82
C VAL A 73 -5.80 5.19 1.35
N TYR A 74 -5.19 5.30 0.18
CA TYR A 74 -4.79 6.57 -0.43
C TYR A 74 -5.74 6.99 -1.54
N ALA A 75 -5.98 8.28 -1.64
CA ALA A 75 -6.66 8.92 -2.77
C ALA A 75 -6.04 10.29 -3.04
N VAL A 76 -6.16 10.79 -4.27
CA VAL A 76 -5.62 12.09 -4.68
C VAL A 76 -6.71 12.91 -5.34
N SER A 77 -6.74 14.21 -5.09
CA SER A 77 -7.54 15.19 -5.84
C SER A 77 -6.62 16.24 -6.47
N VAL A 78 -7.11 16.87 -7.54
CA VAL A 78 -6.44 18.00 -8.18
C VAL A 78 -6.97 19.28 -7.58
N VAL A 79 -6.05 20.17 -7.16
CA VAL A 79 -6.37 21.53 -6.75
C VAL A 79 -6.21 22.43 -7.96
N TYR A 80 -7.32 23.00 -8.43
CA TYR A 80 -7.32 24.01 -9.47
C TYR A 80 -7.48 25.41 -8.87
N ASN A 81 -7.13 26.42 -9.65
CA ASN A 81 -7.42 27.83 -9.34
C ASN A 81 -8.92 28.18 -9.16
N MET A 82 -9.81 27.22 -9.45
CA MET A 82 -11.27 27.35 -9.31
C MET A 82 -11.86 26.37 -8.30
N GLY A 83 -11.03 25.65 -7.54
CA GLY A 83 -11.45 24.70 -6.52
C GLY A 83 -10.86 23.31 -6.71
N GLU A 84 -11.28 22.40 -5.85
CA GLU A 84 -10.76 21.03 -5.78
C GLU A 84 -11.64 20.06 -6.57
N SER A 85 -11.01 19.09 -7.25
CA SER A 85 -11.71 18.00 -7.92
C SER A 85 -12.32 17.00 -6.93
N ILE A 86 -13.10 16.05 -7.45
CA ILE A 86 -13.37 14.81 -6.73
C ILE A 86 -12.08 14.02 -6.50
N LEU A 87 -12.09 13.14 -5.50
CA LEU A 87 -11.02 12.18 -5.25
C LEU A 87 -10.90 11.17 -6.40
N SER A 88 -9.67 10.69 -6.62
CA SER A 88 -9.39 9.53 -7.45
C SER A 88 -10.02 8.24 -6.90
N ASP A 89 -10.00 7.17 -7.69
CA ASP A 89 -10.23 5.84 -7.16
C ASP A 89 -9.22 5.54 -6.04
N PRO A 90 -9.66 4.95 -4.91
CA PRO A 90 -8.79 4.68 -3.78
C PRO A 90 -7.81 3.53 -4.07
N CYS A 91 -6.58 3.69 -3.62
CA CYS A 91 -5.54 2.66 -3.65
C CYS A 91 -5.25 2.19 -2.23
N THR A 92 -5.39 0.88 -1.97
CA THR A 92 -5.04 0.31 -0.66
C THR A 92 -3.61 -0.22 -0.68
N VAL A 93 -2.77 0.27 0.23
CA VAL A 93 -1.39 -0.17 0.40
C VAL A 93 -1.23 -0.68 1.84
N GLY A 94 -0.96 -1.97 1.96
CA GLY A 94 -0.63 -2.59 3.25
C GLY A 94 0.83 -2.39 3.60
N THR A 95 1.11 -1.88 4.79
CA THR A 95 2.44 -1.92 5.39
C THR A 95 2.50 -3.09 6.37
N SER A 96 3.40 -4.03 6.11
CA SER A 96 3.75 -5.05 7.11
C SER A 96 5.05 -4.63 7.78
N GLY A 97 4.94 -3.79 8.81
CA GLY A 97 6.03 -3.53 9.73
C GLY A 97 6.24 -4.71 10.67
N ILE A 98 7.49 -4.96 11.05
CA ILE A 98 7.79 -5.70 12.28
C ILE A 98 8.20 -4.65 13.31
N GLU A 99 7.23 -3.86 13.79
CA GLU A 99 7.49 -2.84 14.80
C GLU A 99 7.08 -3.33 16.20
N ASN A 100 7.98 -3.04 17.13
CA ASN A 100 7.92 -3.22 18.57
C ASN A 100 7.95 -4.64 19.16
N ASN A 101 9.15 -4.91 19.70
CA ASN A 101 9.50 -5.86 20.73
C ASN A 101 8.63 -5.72 22.00
N SER A 102 7.45 -6.31 22.00
CA SER A 102 6.91 -6.86 23.23
C SER A 102 6.25 -8.20 22.94
N MET A 103 7.07 -9.24 23.09
CA MET A 103 6.57 -10.52 23.51
C MET A 103 6.50 -10.48 25.03
N ASP A 104 5.43 -10.97 25.63
CA ASP A 104 5.21 -11.02 27.08
C ASP A 104 6.34 -11.76 27.82
N ASN A 105 7.50 -11.12 27.95
CA ASN A 105 8.80 -11.57 28.50
C ASN A 105 9.87 -12.14 27.54
N ILE A 106 9.69 -12.16 26.21
CA ILE A 106 10.81 -12.51 25.30
C ILE A 106 11.46 -11.24 24.76
N ARG A 107 12.78 -11.13 24.92
CA ARG A 107 13.59 -10.03 24.38
C ARG A 107 14.50 -10.54 23.29
N VAL A 108 14.44 -9.93 22.11
CA VAL A 108 15.35 -10.21 20.99
C VAL A 108 16.10 -8.92 20.67
N TYR A 109 17.42 -8.93 20.78
CA TYR A 109 18.25 -7.74 20.58
C TYR A 109 19.66 -8.13 20.10
N GLU A 110 20.43 -7.14 19.66
CA GLU A 110 21.84 -7.32 19.34
C GLU A 110 22.70 -7.04 20.58
N GLU A 111 23.71 -7.86 20.81
CA GLU A 111 24.74 -7.65 21.82
C GLU A 111 26.08 -8.22 21.32
N ASN A 112 27.12 -7.40 21.28
CA ASN A 112 28.48 -7.77 20.87
C ASN A 112 28.56 -8.43 19.48
N GLY A 113 27.78 -7.96 18.51
CA GLY A 113 27.78 -8.51 17.15
C GLY A 113 27.05 -9.86 17.01
N ALA A 114 26.28 -10.26 18.03
CA ALA A 114 25.47 -11.46 18.01
C ALA A 114 24.00 -11.13 18.30
N ILE A 115 23.10 -12.00 17.86
CA ILE A 115 21.68 -11.93 18.18
C ILE A 115 21.47 -12.64 19.52
N VAL A 116 20.88 -11.94 20.50
CA VAL A 116 20.55 -12.48 21.81
C VAL A 116 19.04 -12.60 21.94
N ILE A 117 18.57 -13.80 22.32
CA ILE A 117 17.18 -14.12 22.61
C ILE A 117 17.09 -14.50 24.09
N ARG A 118 16.36 -13.72 24.90
CA ARG A 118 16.12 -13.99 26.33
C ARG A 118 14.65 -14.29 26.60
N GLY A 119 14.38 -15.18 27.56
CA GLY A 119 13.02 -15.50 28.03
C GLY A 119 12.22 -16.39 27.06
N ALA A 120 12.92 -17.04 26.13
CA ALA A 120 12.34 -17.91 25.12
C ALA A 120 12.56 -19.41 25.41
N GLU A 121 12.89 -19.78 26.65
CA GLU A 121 13.18 -21.17 27.02
C GLU A 121 12.08 -22.13 26.54
N GLY A 122 12.49 -23.22 25.88
CA GLY A 122 11.60 -24.24 25.34
C GLY A 122 10.83 -23.83 24.06
N LYS A 123 11.01 -22.61 23.57
CA LYS A 123 10.39 -22.11 22.34
C LYS A 123 11.38 -22.23 21.19
N ARG A 124 10.89 -22.60 20.01
CA ARG A 124 11.70 -22.64 18.79
C ARG A 124 11.94 -21.23 18.26
N ALA A 125 13.20 -20.89 18.00
CA ALA A 125 13.59 -19.68 17.29
C ALA A 125 14.18 -20.03 15.92
N THR A 126 13.79 -19.26 14.91
CA THR A 126 14.34 -19.30 13.56
C THR A 126 14.98 -17.94 13.27
N VAL A 127 16.25 -17.92 12.87
CA VAL A 127 16.96 -16.71 12.43
C VAL A 127 17.28 -16.84 10.95
N SER A 128 16.86 -15.86 10.17
CA SER A 128 17.11 -15.81 8.72
C SER A 128 17.76 -14.49 8.31
N ASP A 129 18.64 -14.53 7.31
CA ASP A 129 19.21 -13.33 6.68
C ASP A 129 18.24 -12.68 5.67
N MET A 130 18.65 -11.57 5.05
CA MET A 130 17.85 -10.86 4.03
C MET A 130 17.62 -11.66 2.75
N SER A 131 18.43 -12.70 2.49
CA SER A 131 18.26 -13.60 1.34
C SER A 131 17.27 -14.74 1.66
N GLY A 132 16.73 -14.79 2.88
CA GLY A 132 15.84 -15.85 3.34
C GLY A 132 16.55 -17.12 3.78
N ILE A 133 17.90 -17.12 3.85
CA ILE A 133 18.66 -18.28 4.32
C ILE A 133 18.50 -18.39 5.83
N VAL A 134 18.07 -19.56 6.31
CA VAL A 134 17.96 -19.87 7.73
C VAL A 134 19.35 -20.19 8.29
N LEU A 135 19.83 -19.34 9.18
CA LEU A 135 21.13 -19.49 9.86
C LEU A 135 21.00 -20.23 11.20
N HIS A 136 19.83 -20.16 11.82
CA HIS A 136 19.54 -20.84 13.09
C HIS A 136 18.09 -21.31 13.10
N ASN A 137 17.85 -22.53 13.60
CA ASN A 137 16.52 -23.08 13.78
C ASN A 137 16.53 -24.13 14.90
N ASP A 138 16.45 -23.68 16.15
CA ASP A 138 16.56 -24.56 17.31
C ASP A 138 15.66 -24.12 18.48
N ILE A 139 15.55 -24.95 19.50
CA ILE A 139 14.89 -24.63 20.76
C ILE A 139 15.80 -23.74 21.61
N CYS A 140 15.29 -22.59 22.03
CA CYS A 140 16.02 -21.67 22.88
C CYS A 140 16.18 -22.20 24.31
N SER A 141 17.33 -21.90 24.90
CA SER A 141 17.58 -21.82 26.34
C SER A 141 16.97 -20.53 26.94
N ASP A 142 17.14 -20.31 28.25
CA ASP A 142 16.77 -19.04 28.90
C ASP A 142 17.46 -17.83 28.24
N VAL A 143 18.73 -17.98 27.85
CA VAL A 143 19.50 -17.04 27.02
C VAL A 143 20.16 -17.78 25.87
N SER A 144 19.72 -17.52 24.64
CA SER A 144 20.31 -18.05 23.41
C SER A 144 21.09 -16.95 22.69
N VAL A 145 22.33 -17.24 22.30
CA VAL A 145 23.22 -16.31 21.58
C VAL A 145 23.54 -16.92 20.21
N ILE A 146 23.22 -16.20 19.15
CA ILE A 146 23.41 -16.62 17.77
C ILE A 146 24.45 -15.72 17.11
N SER A 147 25.63 -16.26 16.87
CA SER A 147 26.70 -15.56 16.15
C SER A 147 26.35 -15.41 14.67
N VAL A 148 26.39 -14.19 14.17
CA VAL A 148 26.11 -13.86 12.77
C VAL A 148 27.07 -12.79 12.28
N SER A 149 27.13 -12.56 10.97
CA SER A 149 27.86 -11.40 10.42
C SER A 149 27.05 -10.11 10.59
N ARG A 150 27.70 -8.96 10.37
CA ARG A 150 26.99 -7.67 10.30
C ARG A 150 25.96 -7.72 9.19
N GLY A 151 24.73 -7.32 9.49
CA GLY A 151 23.62 -7.45 8.55
C GLY A 151 22.26 -7.26 9.19
N VAL A 152 21.21 -7.50 8.40
CA VAL A 152 19.81 -7.46 8.86
C VAL A 152 19.29 -8.88 8.90
N TYR A 153 18.58 -9.20 10.00
CA TYR A 153 18.05 -10.53 10.26
C TYR A 153 16.58 -10.46 10.64
N VAL A 154 15.85 -11.52 10.29
CA VAL A 154 14.50 -11.78 10.78
C VAL A 154 14.60 -12.92 11.81
N VAL A 155 14.17 -12.65 13.03
CA VAL A 155 14.12 -13.61 14.13
C VAL A 155 12.66 -13.96 14.41
N LYS A 156 12.26 -15.19 14.11
CA LYS A 156 10.93 -15.71 14.40
C LYS A 156 10.97 -16.58 15.64
N VAL A 157 10.20 -16.24 16.66
CA VAL A 157 10.07 -17.03 17.89
C VAL A 157 8.66 -16.85 18.45
N ASN A 158 8.06 -17.95 18.93
CA ASN A 158 6.70 -17.95 19.47
C ASN A 158 5.61 -17.39 18.52
N GLY A 159 5.75 -17.67 17.22
CA GLY A 159 4.80 -17.20 16.19
C GLY A 159 4.94 -15.73 15.79
N LYS A 160 5.77 -14.95 16.47
CA LYS A 160 6.08 -13.55 16.11
C LYS A 160 7.43 -13.49 15.40
N ALA A 161 7.56 -12.56 14.46
CA ALA A 161 8.84 -12.24 13.80
C ALA A 161 9.33 -10.88 14.33
N ILE A 162 10.65 -10.69 14.43
CA ILE A 162 11.33 -9.48 14.90
C ILE A 162 12.49 -9.19 13.94
N LYS A 163 12.63 -7.94 13.47
CA LYS A 163 13.81 -7.49 12.72
C LYS A 163 14.93 -7.15 13.70
N VAL A 164 16.13 -7.67 13.46
CA VAL A 164 17.35 -7.35 14.22
C VAL A 164 18.43 -6.86 13.27
N ILE A 165 19.09 -5.76 13.62
CA ILE A 165 20.21 -5.21 12.87
C ILE A 165 21.48 -5.48 13.68
N VAL A 166 22.41 -6.25 13.11
CA VAL A 166 23.71 -6.55 13.73
C VAL A 166 24.77 -5.62 13.18
N ARG A 167 25.42 -4.85 14.07
CA ARG A 167 26.41 -3.81 13.75
C ARG A 167 27.83 -4.19 14.13
#